data_AF-A0A147K4H2-F1
#
_entry.id   AF-A0A147K4H2-F1
#
_cell.length_a   1.000
_cell.length_b   1.000
_cell.length_c   1.000
_cell.angle_alpha   90.00
_cell.angle_beta   90.00
_cell.angle_gamma   90.00
#
_symmetry.space_group_name_H-M   'P 1'
#
loop_
_entity.id
_entity.type
_entity.pdbx_description
1 polymer ?
#
loop_
_entity_poly.entity_id
_entity_poly.type
_entity_poly.pdbx_seq_one_letter_code
_entity_poly.pdbx_strand_id
1 'polypeptide(L)' 'MIKEANITRVKCPACGYRLFDKGDQACGPVQMKCGRCKQVWEVELATDKFKQVSGKTKARRKGDSASP' A
#
# COMPACT_ATOMS: atom_id res chain seq x y z
N MET A 1 20.00 4.16 25.56
CA MET A 1 18.59 3.75 25.49
C MET A 1 18.12 3.94 24.07
N ILE A 2 17.86 2.86 23.33
CA ILE A 2 17.22 2.96 22.02
C ILE A 2 15.75 3.22 22.33
N LYS A 3 15.28 4.45 22.08
CA LYS A 3 13.85 4.75 22.22
C LYS A 3 13.11 3.79 21.29
N GLU A 4 12.17 3.01 21.83
CA GLU A 4 11.25 2.22 21.00
C GLU A 4 10.54 3.19 20.07
N ALA A 5 10.93 3.19 18.80
CA ALA A 5 10.27 3.99 17.81
C ALA A 5 8.86 3.42 17.65
N ASN A 6 7.84 4.24 17.90
CA ASN A 6 6.48 3.90 17.51
C ASN A 6 6.46 3.79 15.98
N ILE A 7 6.49 2.55 15.49
CA ILE A 7 6.51 2.21 14.07
C ILE A 7 5.12 1.69 13.67
N THR A 8 4.49 2.40 12.74
CA THR A 8 3.22 2.00 12.14
C THR A 8 3.47 1.28 10.82
N ARG A 9 2.90 0.09 10.67
CA ARG A 9 3.01 -0.70 9.42
C ARG A 9 1.99 -0.23 8.40
N VAL A 10 2.46 0.35 7.31
CA VAL A 10 1.60 0.81 6.22
C VAL A 10 1.34 -0.33 5.24
N LYS A 11 0.07 -0.64 5.00
CA LYS A 11 -0.37 -1.74 4.11
C LYS A 11 -0.96 -1.17 2.82
N CYS A 12 -0.83 -1.94 1.74
CA CYS A 12 -1.42 -1.62 0.45
C CYS A 12 -2.95 -1.75 0.52
N PRO A 13 -3.72 -0.69 0.23
CA PRO A 13 -5.17 -0.72 0.39
C PRO A 13 -5.87 -1.69 -0.58
N ALA A 14 -5.24 -2.05 -1.70
CA ALA A 14 -5.83 -2.99 -2.66
C ALA A 14 -5.56 -4.47 -2.39
N CYS A 15 -4.45 -4.83 -1.71
CA CYS A 15 -4.08 -6.25 -1.56
C CYS A 15 -3.56 -6.63 -0.17
N GLY A 16 -3.57 -5.70 0.79
CA GLY A 16 -3.13 -5.90 2.17
C GLY A 16 -1.62 -6.13 2.35
N TYR A 17 -0.84 -6.21 1.26
CA TYR A 17 0.61 -6.41 1.33
C TYR A 17 1.30 -5.21 1.97
N ARG A 18 2.31 -5.44 2.81
CA ARG A 18 3.08 -4.38 3.47
C ARG A 18 3.78 -3.51 2.42
N LEU A 19 3.61 -2.20 2.52
CA LEU A 19 4.32 -1.23 1.67
C LEU A 19 5.62 -0.81 2.34
N PHE A 20 5.54 -0.22 3.52
CA PHE A 20 6.68 0.25 4.30
C PHE A 20 6.28 0.43 5.77
N ASP A 21 7.27 0.75 6.59
CA ASP A 21 7.11 1.13 7.98
C ASP A 21 7.25 2.65 8.11
N LYS A 22 6.37 3.24 8.90
CA LYS A 22 6.29 4.68 9.13
C LYS A 22 6.64 4.97 10.58
N GLY A 23 7.58 5.88 10.82
CA GLY A 23 7.84 6.42 12.15
C GLY A 23 6.78 7.44 12.58
N ASP A 24 6.62 7.63 13.88
CA ASP A 24 5.60 8.48 14.50
C ASP A 24 5.55 9.93 13.96
N GLN A 25 6.71 10.53 13.68
CA GLN A 25 6.82 11.91 13.21
C GLN A 25 6.92 12.04 11.68
N ALA A 26 6.65 10.96 10.94
CA ALA A 26 6.77 10.99 9.48
C ALA A 26 5.62 11.80 8.86
N CYS A 27 5.97 12.78 8.01
CA CYS A 27 5.04 13.69 7.36
C CYS A 27 5.35 13.88 5.87
N GLY A 28 4.36 14.38 5.13
CA GLY A 28 4.49 14.71 3.71
C GLY A 28 4.07 13.58 2.77
N PRO A 29 3.91 13.90 1.47
CA PRO A 29 3.49 12.93 0.48
C PRO A 29 4.65 12.02 0.07
N VAL A 30 4.39 10.72 -0.02
CA VAL A 30 5.32 9.75 -0.63
C VAL A 30 4.61 8.94 -1.69
N GLN A 31 5.28 8.69 -2.81
CA GLN A 31 4.80 7.75 -3.82
C GLN A 31 5.47 6.41 -3.66
N MET A 32 4.67 5.37 -3.47
CA MET A 32 5.14 4.00 -3.24
C MET A 32 4.43 3.01 -4.16
N LYS A 33 5.23 2.17 -4.81
CA LYS A 33 4.73 1.05 -5.62
C LYS A 33 4.58 -0.20 -4.76
N CYS A 34 3.40 -0.82 -4.79
CA CYS A 34 3.19 -2.11 -4.14
C CYS A 34 3.97 -3.22 -4.87
N GLY A 35 4.88 -3.89 -4.17
CA GLY A 35 5.64 -5.03 -4.71
C GLY A 35 4.76 -6.19 -5.22
N ARG A 36 3.56 -6.38 -4.64
CA ARG A 36 2.65 -7.50 -4.94
C ARG A 36 1.64 -7.20 -6.06
N CYS A 37 0.80 -6.19 -5.88
CA CYS A 37 -0.23 -5.86 -6.88
C CYS A 37 0.24 -4.88 -7.96
N LYS A 38 1.44 -4.30 -7.80
CA LYS A 38 2.07 -3.34 -8.71
C LYS A 38 1.32 -2.01 -8.87
N GLN A 39 0.30 -1.74 -8.05
CA GLN A 39 -0.33 -0.42 -7.96
C GLN A 39 0.59 0.60 -7.28
N VAL A 40 0.49 1.85 -7.68
CA VAL A 40 1.25 2.97 -7.15
C VAL A 40 0.31 3.87 -6.36
N TRP A 41 0.70 4.16 -5.14
CA TRP A 41 -0.05 4.96 -4.18
C TRP A 41 0.76 6.19 -3.80
N GLU A 42 0.11 7.34 -3.78
CA GLU A 42 0.56 8.50 -3.05
C GLU A 42 -0.04 8.42 -1.65
N VAL A 43 0.80 8.48 -0.62
CA VAL A 43 0.40 8.37 0.78
C VAL A 43 0.80 9.66 1.47
N GLU A 44 -0.18 10.39 2.01
CA GLU A 44 0.10 11.51 2.91
C GLU A 44 0.44 10.95 4.29
N LEU A 45 1.72 10.96 4.65
CA LEU A 45 2.19 10.32 5.87
C LEU A 45 1.58 10.95 7.13
N ALA A 46 1.23 12.23 7.16
CA ALA A 46 0.63 12.80 8.38
C ALA A 46 -0.76 12.23 8.67
N THR A 47 -1.51 11.82 7.64
CA THR A 47 -2.94 11.45 7.75
C THR A 47 -3.25 10.03 7.31
N ASP A 48 -2.25 9.29 6.84
CA ASP A 48 -2.36 7.97 6.21
C ASP A 48 -3.41 7.92 5.08
N LYS A 49 -3.65 9.05 4.40
CA LYS A 49 -4.55 9.14 3.26
C LYS A 49 -3.87 8.59 2.01
N PHE A 50 -4.57 7.69 1.33
CA PHE A 50 -4.09 7.07 0.09
C PHE A 50 -4.79 7.65 -1.12
N LYS A 51 -4.01 8.01 -2.13
CA LYS A 51 -4.48 8.37 -3.47
C LYS A 51 -3.85 7.41 -4.46
N GLN A 52 -4.67 6.75 -5.28
CA GLN A 52 -4.15 5.89 -6.34
C GLN A 52 -3.55 6.78 -7.43
N VAL A 53 -2.25 6.61 -7.71
CA VAL A 53 -1.56 7.34 -8.77
C VAL A 53 -1.60 6.56 -10.07
N SER A 54 -1.31 5.27 -10.01
CA SER A 54 -1.32 4.41 -11.19
C SER A 54 -1.43 2.92 -10.85
N GLY A 55 -1.56 2.10 -11.89
CA GLY A 55 -1.66 0.65 -11.79
C GLY A 55 -3.02 0.17 -12.27
N LYS A 56 -3.02 -0.93 -13.03
CA LYS A 56 -4.24 -1.52 -13.56
C LYS A 56 -5.10 -2.03 -12.40
N THR A 57 -6.39 -1.73 -12.42
CA THR A 57 -7.37 -2.50 -11.64
C THR A 57 -7.19 -3.95 -12.05
N LYS A 58 -6.77 -4.83 -11.12
CA LYS A 58 -6.76 -6.25 -11.43
C LYS A 58 -8.22 -6.64 -11.63
N ALA A 59 -8.66 -6.74 -12.88
CA ALA A 59 -9.88 -7.44 -13.20
C ALA A 59 -9.74 -8.81 -12.53
N ARG A 60 -10.65 -9.13 -11.59
CA ARG A 60 -10.79 -10.49 -11.08
C ARG A 60 -10.92 -11.35 -12.33
N ARG A 61 -9.97 -12.26 -12.59
CA ARG A 61 -10.13 -13.20 -13.70
C ARG A 61 -11.50 -13.86 -13.45
N LYS A 62 -12.46 -13.66 -14.36
CA LYS A 62 -13.62 -14.54 -14.43
C LYS A 62 -12.99 -15.92 -14.57
N GLY A 63 -13.08 -16.74 -13.52
CA GLY A 63 -12.73 -18.13 -13.67
C GLY A 63 -13.72 -18.68 -14.67
N ASP A 64 -13.28 -18.94 -15.90
CA ASP A 64 -14.06 -19.74 -16.84
C ASP A 64 -14.21 -21.10 -16.17
N SER A 65 -15.37 -21.27 -15.52
CA SER A 65 -15.81 -22.54 -14.97
C SER A 65 -16.30 -23.36 -16.16
N ALA A 66 -15.36 -23.75 -17.01
CA ALA A 66 -15.56 -24.72 -18.06
C ALA A 66 -14.49 -25.79 -17.83
N SER A 67 -14.74 -26.66 -16.86
CA SER A 67 -14.15 -27.99 -16.86
C SER A 67 -15.27 -28.96 -17.28
N PRO A 68 -15.00 -29.87 -18.23
CA PRO A 68 -15.97 -30.81 -18.78
C PRO A 68 -16.50 -31.80 -17.74
#